data_AF-A0A3M0LWK5-F1
#
_entry.id   AF-A0A3M0LWK5-F1
#
_cell.length_a   1.000
_cell.length_b   1.000
_cell.length_c   1.000
_cell.angle_alpha   90.00
_cell.angle_beta   90.00
_cell.angle_gamma   90.00
#
_symmetry.space_group_name_H-M   'P 1'
#
loop_
_entity.id
_entity.type
_entity.pdbx_description
1 polymer ?
#
loop_
_entity_poly.entity_id
_entity_poly.type
_entity_poly.pdbx_seq_one_letter_code
_entity_poly.pdbx_strand_id
1 'polypeptide(L)' 'MKEIPRDKSIEVSTDYKNESINMKFSENLTDDRERGYIISAAFFSFCASQGLSKAEVSDMVSTYYDEFLKN' A
#
# COMPACT_ATOMS: atom_id res chain seq x y z
N MET A 1 -27.82 -4.98 -18.66
CA MET A 1 -26.57 -5.70 -18.34
C MET A 1 -25.97 -5.06 -17.10
N LYS A 2 -25.51 -5.82 -16.11
CA LYS A 2 -24.68 -5.23 -15.04
C LYS A 2 -23.36 -4.84 -15.69
N GLU A 3 -23.00 -3.56 -15.64
CA GLU A 3 -21.67 -3.13 -16.05
C GLU A 3 -20.63 -3.84 -15.16
N ILE A 4 -19.64 -4.45 -15.80
CA ILE A 4 -18.49 -5.00 -15.10
C ILE A 4 -17.70 -3.80 -14.58
N PRO A 5 -17.33 -3.76 -13.28
CA PRO A 5 -16.50 -2.70 -12.75
C PRO A 5 -15.21 -2.58 -13.56
N ARG A 6 -14.83 -1.35 -13.93
CA ARG A 6 -13.52 -1.10 -14.55
C ARG A 6 -12.40 -1.49 -13.57
N ASP A 7 -11.35 -2.08 -14.10
CA ASP A 7 -10.15 -2.42 -13.32
C ASP A 7 -9.57 -1.17 -12.65
N LYS A 8 -9.00 -1.37 -11.47
CA LYS A 8 -8.36 -0.32 -10.68
C LYS A 8 -6.88 -0.65 -10.54
N SER A 9 -6.04 0.36 -10.56
CA SER A 9 -4.59 0.18 -10.43
C SER A 9 -3.96 1.23 -9.52
N ILE A 10 -2.87 0.81 -8.88
CA ILE A 10 -1.97 1.65 -8.11
C ILE A 10 -0.57 1.36 -8.61
N GLU A 11 0.14 2.39 -9.07
CA GLU A 11 1.54 2.32 -9.45
C GLU A 11 2.38 2.97 -8.34
N VAL A 12 3.40 2.26 -7.85
CA VAL A 12 4.28 2.72 -6.77
C VAL A 12 5.69 2.87 -7.31
N SER A 13 6.33 4.00 -7.03
CA SER A 13 7.72 4.25 -7.39
C SER A 13 8.48 4.96 -6.26
N THR A 14 9.79 4.71 -6.18
CA THR A 14 10.67 5.35 -5.21
C THR A 14 11.47 6.46 -5.89
N ASP A 15 11.50 7.63 -5.27
CA ASP A 15 12.37 8.74 -5.65
C ASP A 15 13.40 8.96 -4.54
N TYR A 16 14.55 8.28 -4.66
CA TYR A 16 15.63 8.37 -3.68
C TYR A 16 16.29 9.75 -3.61
N LYS A 17 16.15 10.58 -4.65
CA LYS A 17 16.70 11.95 -4.60
C LYS A 17 15.89 12.83 -3.65
N ASN A 18 14.59 12.61 -3.59
CA ASN A 18 13.65 13.33 -2.73
C ASN A 18 13.23 12.52 -1.50
N GLU A 19 13.88 11.37 -1.26
CA GLU A 19 13.59 10.45 -0.16
C GLU A 19 12.09 10.09 -0.03
N SER A 20 11.41 9.92 -1.17
CA SER A 20 9.96 9.78 -1.21
C SER A 20 9.50 8.50 -1.92
N ILE A 21 8.31 8.06 -1.53
CA ILE A 21 7.53 7.05 -2.24
C ILE A 21 6.37 7.77 -2.92
N ASN A 22 6.28 7.62 -4.23
CA ASN A 22 5.22 8.20 -5.05
C ASN A 22 4.19 7.14 -5.39
N MET A 23 2.92 7.54 -5.47
CA MET A 23 1.81 6.68 -5.86
C MET A 23 0.97 7.35 -6.94
N LYS A 24 0.60 6.60 -7.97
CA LYS A 24 -0.34 7.01 -9.00
C LYS A 24 -1.53 6.06 -9.03
N PHE A 25 -2.74 6.62 -9.01
CA PHE A 25 -3.99 5.87 -9.00
C PHE A 25 -4.67 5.91 -10.37
N SER A 26 -5.39 4.85 -10.72
CA SER A 26 -6.28 4.87 -11.88
C SER A 26 -7.41 5.90 -11.69
N GLU A 27 -7.93 6.45 -12.80
CA GLU A 27 -8.92 7.54 -12.78
C GLU A 27 -10.21 7.19 -12.04
N ASN A 28 -10.56 5.91 -11.99
CA ASN A 28 -11.74 5.37 -11.32
C ASN A 28 -11.50 4.96 -9.85
N LEU A 29 -10.31 5.21 -9.31
CA LEU A 29 -9.95 4.96 -7.91
C LEU A 29 -9.76 6.30 -7.18
N THR A 30 -10.88 6.94 -6.84
CA THR A 30 -10.94 8.29 -6.26
C THR A 30 -11.24 8.31 -4.76
N ASP A 31 -11.84 7.25 -4.21
CA ASP A 31 -12.16 7.16 -2.78
C ASP A 31 -10.91 6.76 -1.97
N ASP A 32 -10.55 7.59 -0.98
CA ASP A 32 -9.33 7.39 -0.19
C ASP A 32 -9.41 6.16 0.73
N ARG A 33 -10.61 5.76 1.18
CA ARG A 33 -10.77 4.54 1.98
C ARG A 33 -10.52 3.33 1.11
N GLU A 34 -11.05 3.32 -0.11
CA GLU A 34 -10.79 2.26 -1.09
C GLU A 34 -9.31 2.16 -1.45
N ARG A 35 -8.63 3.30 -1.68
CA ARG A 35 -7.17 3.33 -1.87
C ARG A 35 -6.44 2.67 -0.69
N GLY A 36 -6.78 3.06 0.53
CA GLY A 36 -6.23 2.49 1.75
C GLY A 36 -6.44 0.97 1.83
N TYR A 37 -7.65 0.49 1.55
CA TYR A 37 -7.97 -0.93 1.55
C TYR A 37 -7.13 -1.72 0.53
N ILE A 38 -7.00 -1.23 -0.70
CA ILE A 38 -6.22 -1.91 -1.75
C ILE A 38 -4.74 -1.94 -1.35
N ILE A 39 -4.19 -0.83 -0.86
CA ILE A 39 -2.78 -0.75 -0.44
C ILE A 39 -2.50 -1.71 0.72
N SER A 40 -3.35 -1.72 1.75
CA SER A 40 -3.19 -2.64 2.88
C SER A 40 -3.32 -4.10 2.45
N ALA A 41 -4.30 -4.42 1.58
CA ALA A 41 -4.47 -5.77 1.06
C ALA A 41 -3.26 -6.22 0.23
N ALA A 42 -2.70 -5.34 -0.60
CA ALA A 42 -1.49 -5.62 -1.37
C ALA A 42 -0.29 -5.90 -0.46
N PHE A 43 -0.08 -5.07 0.57
CA PHE A 43 0.98 -5.27 1.57
C PHE A 43 0.81 -6.62 2.30
N PHE A 44 -0.37 -6.91 2.85
CA PHE A 44 -0.60 -8.17 3.56
C PHE A 44 -0.51 -9.39 2.63
N SER A 45 -0.98 -9.29 1.39
CA SER A 45 -0.82 -10.35 0.39
C SER A 45 0.64 -10.61 0.09
N PHE A 46 1.46 -9.55 -0.04
CA PHE A 46 2.90 -9.68 -0.20
C PHE A 46 3.53 -10.37 1.01
N CYS A 47 3.27 -9.89 2.23
CA CYS A 47 3.79 -10.52 3.45
C CYS A 47 3.42 -12.00 3.57
N ALA A 48 2.16 -12.34 3.28
CA ALA A 48 1.68 -13.72 3.29
C ALA A 48 2.41 -14.57 2.23
N SER A 49 2.66 -14.04 1.04
CA SER A 49 3.44 -14.73 -0.01
C SER A 49 4.89 -15.01 0.39
N GLN A 50 5.45 -14.18 1.27
CA GLN A 50 6.80 -14.36 1.83
C GLN A 50 6.81 -15.30 3.04
N GLY A 51 5.65 -15.78 3.49
CA GLY A 51 5.54 -16.67 4.65
C GLY A 51 5.71 -15.97 6.00
N LEU A 52 5.58 -14.64 6.05
CA LEU A 52 5.75 -13.88 7.30
C LEU A 52 4.61 -14.16 8.28
N SER A 53 4.97 -14.31 9.54
CA SER A 53 4.00 -14.40 10.63
C SER A 53 3.37 -13.05 10.94
N LYS A 54 2.23 -13.08 11.64
CA LYS A 54 1.57 -11.86 12.13
C LYS A 54 2.49 -11.00 13.01
N ALA A 55 3.35 -11.63 13.81
CA ALA A 55 4.27 -10.92 14.69
C ALA A 55 5.31 -10.14 13.87
N GLU A 56 5.95 -10.80 12.90
CA GLU A 56 6.93 -10.15 12.02
C GLU A 56 6.34 -9.00 11.21
N VAL A 57 5.11 -9.15 10.72
CA VAL A 57 4.39 -8.06 10.02
C VAL A 57 4.10 -6.91 10.98
N SER A 58 3.71 -7.19 12.23
CA SER A 58 3.48 -6.16 13.24
C SER A 58 4.76 -5.39 13.55
N ASP A 59 5.86 -6.10 13.78
CA ASP A 59 7.16 -5.50 14.10
C ASP A 59 7.70 -4.65 12.95
N MET A 60 7.49 -5.08 11.71
CA MET A 60 7.83 -4.33 10.50
C MET A 60 7.09 -2.99 10.48
N VAL A 61 5.77 -3.00 10.66
CA VAL A 61 4.97 -1.76 10.68
C VAL A 61 5.39 -0.86 11.84
N SER A 62 5.55 -1.41 13.04
CA SER A 62 5.90 -0.64 14.24
C SER A 62 7.27 0.03 14.13
N THR A 63 8.28 -0.68 13.64
CA THR A 63 9.65 -0.15 13.53
C THR A 63 9.71 1.04 12.58
N TYR A 64 9.09 0.92 11.40
CA TYR A 64 9.10 1.99 10.41
C TYR A 64 8.15 3.14 10.76
N TYR A 65 7.04 2.88 11.46
CA TYR A 65 6.12 3.94 11.86
C TYR A 65 6.76 4.92 12.85
N ASP A 66 7.59 4.43 13.78
CA ASP A 66 8.34 5.29 14.70
C ASP A 66 9.37 6.16 13.97
N GLU A 67 9.93 5.70 12.84
CA GLU A 67 10.83 6.50 12.00
C GLU A 67 10.10 7.67 11.32
N PHE A 68 8.83 7.50 10.96
CA PHE A 68 8.00 8.59 10.41
C PHE A 68 7.56 9.62 11.46
N LEU A 69 7.55 9.26 12.75
CA LEU A 69 7.13 10.17 13.82
C LEU A 69 8.28 10.96 14.45
N LYS A 70 9.53 10.50 14.29
CA LYS A 70 10.73 11.22 14.73
C LYS A 70 11.07 12.34 13.73
N ASN A 71 10.31 13.42 13.80
CA ASN A 71 10.68 14.72 13.24
C ASN A 71 11.77 15.39 14.08
#